data_AF-A0A1J4YFW6-F1
#
_entry.id   AF-A0A1J4YFW6-F1
#
_cell.length_a   1.000
_cell.length_b   1.000
_cell.length_c   1.000
_cell.angle_alpha   90.00
_cell.angle_beta   90.00
_cell.angle_gamma   90.00
#
_symmetry.space_group_name_H-M   'P 1'
#
loop_
_entity.id
_entity.type
_entity.pdbx_description
1 polymer ?
#
loop_
_entity_poly.entity_id
_entity_poly.type
_entity_poly.pdbx_seq_one_letter_code
_entity_poly.pdbx_strand_id
1 'polypeptide(L)'
;MIDNNTKDPDVWQPVQAHCQKLGERFRFFHEDPLAGYKSGALNYALAQTSPLAEVVACIDSDYTVEPAWLRDLAPQFADPSIAIVQAPQDYRDDSDNAFKAMCYAEYRGFFHIGMITRNERNAIIQHGTMTMVRRSVLEEMNGWSAWCITEDAELGLRVFAQGLQASYTAHSYGRGLMPDTFSDFKKQRYRWAYGAVQILRRHAGKLLGFSASQLTPGQRYHFIAGWLPWIADGANLLFTAAAICWSLGMILAPVDFDPPPLVISLLPLSLFIFKSAKLIYLYRYRVRASSRQTIAAGMAGLALGHTISKAIMDGFFTTDKPFFRTPKRAHSQAWLKAISDSREEALLMLALWLAAAALMQQNVDSPDLLVWIVLLLVQSLPYLSAVIVALVSAMPQLPAGLIGRLKLPKP
;
A
#
# COMPACT_ATOMS: atom_id res chain seq x y z
N MET A 1 22.64 -3.20 12.97
CA MET A 1 21.66 -4.15 12.41
C MET A 1 20.99 -4.89 13.54
N ILE A 2 19.67 -5.05 13.48
CA ILE A 2 18.91 -5.86 14.44
C ILE A 2 18.12 -6.92 13.69
N ASP A 3 18.19 -8.16 14.17
CA ASP A 3 17.32 -9.24 13.78
C ASP A 3 16.45 -9.66 14.97
N ASN A 4 15.16 -9.82 14.71
CA ASN A 4 14.17 -10.34 15.66
C ASN A 4 13.20 -11.31 15.00
N ASN A 5 13.61 -11.88 13.86
CA ASN A 5 12.71 -12.56 12.95
C ASN A 5 13.12 -14.01 12.64
N THR A 6 14.11 -14.60 13.30
CA THR A 6 14.39 -16.03 13.06
C THR A 6 15.08 -16.69 14.23
N LYS A 7 14.63 -17.88 14.62
CA LYS A 7 15.35 -18.70 15.61
C LYS A 7 16.47 -19.53 15.00
N ASP A 8 16.53 -19.56 13.68
CA ASP A 8 17.46 -20.39 12.93
C ASP A 8 18.86 -19.74 12.90
N PRO A 9 19.85 -20.31 13.60
CA PRO A 9 21.21 -19.77 13.62
C PRO A 9 21.86 -19.73 12.24
N ASP A 10 21.51 -20.65 11.34
CA ASP A 10 22.09 -20.72 10.00
C ASP A 10 21.70 -19.50 9.14
N VAL A 11 20.64 -18.78 9.53
CA VAL A 11 20.18 -17.57 8.86
C VAL A 11 20.84 -16.31 9.42
N TRP A 12 20.94 -16.15 10.74
CA TRP A 12 21.37 -14.89 11.36
C TRP A 12 22.87 -14.84 11.70
N GLN A 13 23.50 -15.98 12.03
CA GLN A 13 24.93 -16.01 12.39
C GLN A 13 25.86 -15.59 11.24
N PRO A 14 25.62 -15.98 9.96
CA PRO A 14 26.44 -15.49 8.85
C PRO A 14 26.40 -13.96 8.72
N VAL A 15 25.24 -13.35 9.00
CA VAL A 15 25.07 -11.90 9.00
C VAL A 15 25.86 -11.28 10.14
N GLN A 16 25.79 -11.83 11.35
CA GLN A 16 26.59 -11.38 12.50
C GLN A 16 28.09 -11.42 12.18
N ALA A 17 28.58 -12.55 11.64
CA ALA A 17 29.99 -12.72 11.28
C ALA A 17 30.43 -11.71 10.20
N HIS A 18 29.56 -11.37 9.25
CA HIS A 18 29.83 -10.30 8.28
C HIS A 18 29.90 -8.92 8.95
N CYS A 19 28.94 -8.61 9.84
CA CYS A 19 28.89 -7.35 10.58
C CYS A 19 30.18 -7.10 11.38
N GLN A 20 30.71 -8.13 12.03
CA GLN A 20 31.97 -8.04 12.80
C GLN A 20 33.16 -7.64 11.93
N LYS A 21 33.18 -8.05 10.65
CA LYS A 21 34.26 -7.70 9.70
C LYS A 21 34.21 -6.23 9.24
N LEU A 22 33.06 -5.56 9.38
CA LEU A 22 32.88 -4.15 9.00
C LEU A 22 33.41 -3.16 10.06
N GLY A 23 33.89 -3.67 11.19
CA GLY A 23 34.49 -2.89 12.28
C GLY A 23 33.50 -2.47 13.36
N GLU A 24 34.02 -1.86 14.42
CA GLU A 24 33.31 -1.62 15.69
C GLU A 24 32.08 -0.71 15.57
N ARG A 25 32.02 0.13 14.54
CA ARG A 25 30.86 1.00 14.27
C ARG A 25 29.65 0.20 13.75
N PHE A 26 29.87 -1.00 13.22
CA PHE A 26 28.81 -1.85 12.69
C PHE A 26 28.41 -2.92 13.72
N ARG A 27 27.40 -2.60 14.53
CA ARG A 27 26.92 -3.48 15.61
C ARG A 27 25.76 -4.36 15.12
N PHE A 28 25.77 -5.63 15.50
CA PHE A 28 24.71 -6.59 15.21
C PHE A 28 24.07 -7.07 16.51
N PHE A 29 22.74 -7.15 16.53
CA PHE A 29 21.94 -7.68 17.63
C PHE A 29 20.97 -8.72 17.09
N HIS A 30 20.86 -9.84 17.78
CA HIS A 30 19.83 -10.85 17.54
C HIS A 30 19.02 -11.00 18.83
N GLU A 31 17.75 -10.62 18.78
CA GLU A 31 16.86 -10.52 19.95
C GLU A 31 15.50 -11.14 19.59
N ASP A 32 15.22 -12.35 20.09
CA ASP A 32 13.95 -13.06 19.91
C ASP A 32 13.56 -13.77 21.22
N PRO A 33 12.41 -13.45 21.86
CA PRO A 33 11.31 -12.63 21.34
C PRO A 33 11.42 -11.13 21.67
N LEU A 34 11.02 -10.30 20.69
CA LEU A 34 10.70 -8.89 20.92
C LEU A 34 9.21 -8.62 20.61
N ALA A 35 8.52 -8.01 21.57
CA ALA A 35 7.15 -7.55 21.37
C ALA A 35 7.10 -6.38 20.35
N GLY A 36 6.01 -6.26 19.60
CA GLY A 36 5.82 -5.15 18.65
C GLY A 36 6.50 -5.32 17.29
N TYR A 37 6.99 -6.52 16.95
CA TYR A 37 7.58 -6.83 15.63
C TYR A 37 8.68 -5.84 15.24
N LYS A 38 8.54 -5.12 14.12
CA LYS A 38 9.52 -4.13 13.65
C LYS A 38 9.67 -2.97 14.63
N SER A 39 8.59 -2.42 15.17
CA SER A 39 8.64 -1.30 16.13
C SER A 39 9.46 -1.64 17.38
N GLY A 40 9.31 -2.86 17.91
CA GLY A 40 10.07 -3.35 19.06
C GLY A 40 11.57 -3.44 18.78
N ALA A 41 11.92 -3.98 17.61
CA ALA A 41 13.30 -4.02 17.15
C ALA A 41 13.88 -2.61 16.96
N LEU A 42 13.12 -1.67 16.38
CA LEU A 42 13.55 -0.29 16.21
C LEU A 42 13.78 0.41 17.56
N ASN A 43 12.88 0.21 18.52
CA ASN A 43 13.02 0.78 19.87
C ASN A 43 14.21 0.19 20.64
N TYR A 44 14.43 -1.12 20.53
CA TYR A 44 15.64 -1.75 21.08
C TYR A 44 16.88 -1.15 20.43
N ALA A 45 16.93 -1.09 19.09
CA ALA A 45 18.07 -0.57 18.37
C ALA A 45 18.34 0.91 18.68
N LEU A 46 17.29 1.73 18.87
CA LEU A 46 17.40 3.13 19.28
C LEU A 46 18.17 3.27 20.59
N ALA A 47 17.83 2.46 21.60
CA ALA A 47 18.54 2.46 22.88
C ALA A 47 20.03 2.07 22.75
N GLN A 48 20.38 1.31 21.70
CA GLN A 48 21.76 0.92 21.41
C GLN A 48 22.52 1.95 20.58
N THR A 49 21.87 2.94 19.97
CA THR A 49 22.57 3.95 19.15
C THR A 49 23.46 4.86 20.01
N SER A 50 24.54 5.38 19.41
CA SER A 50 25.47 6.30 20.10
C SER A 50 24.72 7.49 20.70
N PRO A 51 25.02 7.91 21.95
CA PRO A 51 24.42 9.11 22.55
C PRO A 51 24.78 10.40 21.79
N LEU A 52 25.82 10.36 20.94
CA LEU A 52 26.21 11.47 20.06
C LEU A 52 25.37 11.54 18.77
N ALA A 53 24.50 10.57 18.50
CA ALA A 53 23.70 10.56 17.29
C ALA A 53 22.57 11.61 17.38
N GLU A 54 22.53 12.57 16.48
CA GLU A 54 21.45 13.57 16.41
C GLU A 54 20.29 13.11 15.49
N VAL A 55 20.60 12.21 14.57
CA VAL A 55 19.69 11.70 13.54
C VAL A 55 19.76 10.17 13.53
N VAL A 56 18.59 9.54 13.49
CA VAL A 56 18.42 8.10 13.40
C VAL A 56 17.85 7.76 12.03
N ALA A 57 18.60 6.98 11.25
CA ALA A 57 18.20 6.51 9.94
C ALA A 57 17.65 5.08 10.02
N CYS A 58 16.53 4.80 9.32
CA CYS A 58 15.95 3.48 9.22
C CYS A 58 15.94 3.01 7.76
N ILE A 59 16.51 1.83 7.53
CA ILE A 59 16.63 1.17 6.22
C ILE A 59 16.22 -0.29 6.40
N ASP A 60 15.33 -0.78 5.54
CA ASP A 60 14.96 -2.19 5.49
C ASP A 60 16.13 -3.06 4.97
N SER A 61 16.23 -4.29 5.45
CA SER A 61 17.38 -5.17 5.21
C SER A 61 17.58 -5.58 3.75
N ASP A 62 16.57 -5.40 2.89
CA ASP A 62 16.62 -5.72 1.47
C ASP A 62 17.06 -4.53 0.59
N TYR A 63 17.30 -3.36 1.17
CA TYR A 63 17.71 -2.14 0.44
C TYR A 63 19.20 -2.10 0.14
N THR A 64 19.53 -1.70 -1.09
CA THR A 64 20.87 -1.22 -1.46
C THR A 64 20.82 0.29 -1.54
N VAL A 65 21.67 0.98 -0.77
CA VAL A 65 21.62 2.45 -0.56
C VAL A 65 22.79 3.13 -1.25
N GLU A 66 22.51 4.27 -1.89
CA GLU A 66 23.51 5.10 -2.55
C GLU A 66 24.32 5.88 -1.52
N PRO A 67 25.67 5.96 -1.65
CA PRO A 67 26.52 6.63 -0.67
C PRO A 67 26.16 8.11 -0.41
N ALA A 68 25.54 8.76 -1.40
CA ALA A 68 25.12 10.16 -1.32
C ALA A 68 23.96 10.41 -0.35
N TRP A 69 23.19 9.37 0.03
CA TRP A 69 21.93 9.52 0.78
C TRP A 69 22.08 10.34 2.07
N LEU A 70 23.07 10.01 2.90
CA LEU A 70 23.33 10.72 4.15
C LEU A 70 23.81 12.15 3.90
N ARG A 71 24.74 12.33 2.96
CA ARG A 71 25.32 13.63 2.63
C ARG A 71 24.27 14.61 2.12
N ASP A 72 23.35 14.13 1.28
CA ASP A 72 22.38 14.99 0.60
C ASP A 72 21.16 15.28 1.48
N LEU A 73 20.76 14.36 2.37
CA LEU A 73 19.52 14.50 3.16
C LEU A 73 19.72 14.95 4.61
N ALA A 74 20.82 14.58 5.27
CA ALA A 74 21.07 14.99 6.65
C ALA A 74 21.12 16.52 6.87
N PRO A 75 21.65 17.35 5.93
CA PRO A 75 21.67 18.81 6.11
C PRO A 75 20.28 19.45 6.30
N GLN A 76 19.18 18.79 5.89
CA GLN A 76 17.84 19.31 6.07
C GLN A 76 17.44 19.46 7.55
N PHE A 77 18.09 18.74 8.46
CA PHE A 77 17.89 18.89 9.92
C PHE A 77 18.49 20.18 10.49
N ALA A 78 19.19 20.99 9.69
CA ALA A 78 19.58 22.34 10.08
C ALA A 78 18.36 23.23 10.38
N ASP A 79 17.22 22.95 9.74
CA ASP A 79 15.93 23.52 10.15
C ASP A 79 15.42 22.77 11.40
N PRO A 80 15.29 23.43 12.56
CA PRO A 80 14.84 22.79 13.80
C PRO A 80 13.38 22.31 13.73
N SER A 81 12.57 22.84 12.81
CA SER A 81 11.19 22.39 12.61
C SER A 81 11.12 21.04 11.90
N ILE A 82 12.15 20.65 11.14
CA ILE A 82 12.19 19.37 10.42
C ILE A 82 12.57 18.25 11.39
N ALA A 83 11.66 17.29 11.53
CA ALA A 83 11.80 16.11 12.37
C ALA A 83 11.94 14.82 11.55
N ILE A 84 11.42 14.78 10.32
CA ILE A 84 11.51 13.63 9.42
C ILE A 84 12.02 14.08 8.05
N VAL A 85 12.97 13.33 7.49
CA VAL A 85 13.37 13.44 6.09
C VAL A 85 13.16 12.09 5.41
N GLN A 86 12.42 12.07 4.31
CA GLN A 86 11.95 10.85 3.66
C GLN A 86 12.32 10.84 2.16
N ALA A 87 12.98 9.78 1.72
CA ALA A 87 13.17 9.43 0.30
C ALA A 87 12.17 8.32 -0.09
N PRO A 88 11.87 8.08 -1.38
CA PRO A 88 10.86 7.11 -1.78
C PRO A 88 11.29 5.67 -1.50
N GLN A 89 10.31 4.77 -1.41
CA GLN A 89 10.58 3.34 -1.63
C GLN A 89 10.74 3.10 -3.14
N ASP A 90 11.94 2.75 -3.55
CA ASP A 90 12.25 2.34 -4.92
C ASP A 90 12.79 0.90 -4.95
N TYR A 91 12.85 0.31 -6.14
CA TYR A 91 13.04 -1.13 -6.30
C TYR A 91 13.97 -1.43 -7.49
N ARG A 92 14.72 -2.54 -7.43
CA ARG A 92 15.75 -2.89 -8.42
C ARG A 92 15.42 -4.10 -9.30
N ASP A 93 14.34 -4.78 -8.99
CA ASP A 93 13.95 -6.07 -9.55
C ASP A 93 12.68 -5.98 -10.43
N ASP A 94 12.29 -4.78 -10.85
CA ASP A 94 11.17 -4.57 -11.78
C ASP A 94 11.44 -5.19 -13.16
N SER A 95 12.72 -5.38 -13.51
CA SER A 95 13.14 -6.00 -14.77
C SER A 95 13.10 -7.53 -14.78
N ASP A 96 12.91 -8.17 -13.62
CA ASP A 96 12.97 -9.63 -13.47
C ASP A 96 11.83 -10.34 -14.23
N ASN A 97 10.60 -9.84 -14.08
CA ASN A 97 9.41 -10.41 -14.72
C ASN A 97 8.26 -9.40 -14.83
N ALA A 98 7.24 -9.75 -15.62
CA ALA A 98 6.07 -8.91 -15.85
C ALA A 98 5.31 -8.56 -14.56
N PHE A 99 5.18 -9.49 -13.61
CA PHE A 99 4.47 -9.25 -12.35
C PHE A 99 5.14 -8.14 -11.53
N LYS A 100 6.46 -8.24 -11.31
CA LYS A 100 7.22 -7.21 -10.58
C LYS A 100 7.17 -5.85 -11.28
N ALA A 101 7.23 -5.85 -12.62
CA ALA A 101 7.04 -4.62 -13.41
C ALA A 101 5.66 -3.98 -13.21
N MET A 102 4.59 -4.79 -13.10
CA MET A 102 3.24 -4.30 -12.81
C MET A 102 3.15 -3.69 -11.40
N CYS A 103 3.66 -4.37 -10.38
CA CYS A 103 3.72 -3.85 -9.01
C CYS A 103 4.52 -2.54 -8.95
N TYR A 104 5.65 -2.48 -9.66
CA TYR A 104 6.47 -1.27 -9.72
C TYR A 104 5.74 -0.10 -10.35
N ALA A 105 5.07 -0.34 -11.49
CA ALA A 105 4.26 0.69 -12.12
C ALA A 105 3.18 1.24 -11.16
N GLU A 106 2.52 0.39 -10.39
CA GLU A 106 1.49 0.81 -9.41
C GLU A 106 2.07 1.69 -8.27
N TYR A 107 3.21 1.31 -7.70
CA TYR A 107 3.83 2.08 -6.61
C TYR A 107 4.29 3.47 -7.03
N ARG A 108 4.72 3.63 -8.29
CA ARG A 108 5.20 4.93 -8.79
C ARG A 108 4.15 6.03 -8.68
N GLY A 109 2.87 5.72 -8.81
CA GLY A 109 1.80 6.70 -8.61
C GLY A 109 1.80 7.30 -7.21
N PHE A 110 2.07 6.48 -6.17
CA PHE A 110 2.13 6.97 -4.81
C PHE A 110 3.37 7.84 -4.57
N PHE A 111 4.56 7.37 -4.96
CA PHE A 111 5.82 8.08 -4.65
C PHE A 111 6.08 9.32 -5.52
N HIS A 112 5.59 9.37 -6.76
CA HIS A 112 5.82 10.50 -7.67
C HIS A 112 4.61 11.42 -7.85
N ILE A 113 3.47 11.09 -7.26
CA ILE A 113 2.30 11.98 -7.26
C ILE A 113 1.81 12.17 -5.83
N GLY A 114 1.39 11.09 -5.18
CA GLY A 114 0.76 11.15 -3.86
C GLY A 114 1.64 11.80 -2.79
N MET A 115 2.90 11.36 -2.68
CA MET A 115 3.84 11.88 -1.68
C MET A 115 4.29 13.30 -1.99
N ILE A 116 4.46 13.66 -3.27
CA ILE A 116 4.79 15.04 -3.67
C ILE A 116 3.64 15.99 -3.29
N THR A 117 2.40 15.65 -3.66
CA THR A 117 1.24 16.46 -3.29
C THR A 117 1.04 16.57 -1.78
N ARG A 118 1.34 15.50 -1.03
CA ARG A 118 1.32 15.54 0.45
C ARG A 118 2.42 16.42 1.03
N ASN A 119 3.59 16.42 0.43
CA ASN A 119 4.73 17.23 0.86
C ASN A 119 4.43 18.73 0.78
N GLU A 120 3.69 19.16 -0.26
CA GLU A 120 3.23 20.56 -0.41
C GLU A 120 2.38 21.07 0.77
N ARG A 121 1.83 20.17 1.58
CA ARG A 121 1.05 20.51 2.78
C ARG A 121 1.64 19.93 4.07
N ASN A 122 2.91 19.57 4.07
CA ASN A 122 3.62 18.98 5.22
C ASN A 122 2.84 17.79 5.83
N ALA A 123 2.36 16.88 4.98
CA ALA A 123 1.44 15.79 5.35
C ALA A 123 1.85 14.43 4.76
N ILE A 124 3.16 14.23 4.59
CA ILE A 124 3.73 13.02 4.01
C ILE A 124 3.41 11.80 4.89
N ILE A 125 3.39 10.61 4.29
CA ILE A 125 3.31 9.36 5.04
C ILE A 125 4.72 8.79 5.13
N GLN A 126 5.26 8.74 6.34
CA GLN A 126 6.52 8.06 6.64
C GLN A 126 6.30 6.56 6.37
N HIS A 127 7.20 5.93 5.61
CA HIS A 127 7.00 4.58 5.05
C HIS A 127 8.14 3.62 5.39
N GLY A 128 8.62 3.68 6.64
CA GLY A 128 9.37 2.62 7.33
C GLY A 128 10.81 2.36 6.89
N THR A 129 11.23 2.85 5.73
CA THR A 129 12.58 2.71 5.17
C THR A 129 12.95 3.99 4.45
N MET A 130 14.23 4.16 4.10
CA MET A 130 14.76 5.35 3.44
C MET A 130 14.35 6.64 4.16
N THR A 131 14.27 6.57 5.49
CA THR A 131 13.84 7.65 6.38
C THR A 131 14.94 8.01 7.36
N MET A 132 14.99 9.28 7.72
CA MET A 132 15.79 9.81 8.82
C MET A 132 14.86 10.57 9.76
N VAL A 133 15.07 10.40 11.06
CA VAL A 133 14.28 11.06 12.10
C VAL A 133 15.22 11.70 13.11
N ARG A 134 14.90 12.91 13.57
CA ARG A 134 15.64 13.57 14.64
C ARG A 134 15.57 12.72 15.91
N ARG A 135 16.71 12.40 16.52
CA ARG A 135 16.79 11.52 17.70
C ARG A 135 15.97 12.07 18.87
N SER A 136 16.11 13.36 19.16
CA SER A 136 15.39 13.99 20.28
C SER A 136 13.88 13.87 20.14
N VAL A 137 13.35 13.93 18.91
CA VAL A 137 11.93 13.74 18.62
C VAL A 137 11.51 12.30 18.87
N LEU A 138 12.33 11.31 18.47
CA LEU A 138 12.06 9.91 18.79
C LEU A 138 12.01 9.68 20.31
N GLU A 139 12.94 10.27 21.07
CA GLU A 139 12.99 10.14 22.53
C GLU A 139 11.76 10.78 23.20
N GLU A 140 11.39 12.01 22.81
CA GLU A 140 10.17 12.68 23.29
C GLU A 140 8.90 11.85 23.00
N MET A 141 8.90 11.16 21.87
CA MET A 141 7.80 10.35 21.38
C MET A 141 7.77 8.92 21.93
N ASN A 142 8.71 8.55 22.80
CA ASN A 142 8.91 7.17 23.28
C ASN A 142 9.07 6.15 22.13
N GLY A 143 9.75 6.57 21.06
CA GLY A 143 10.05 5.77 19.88
C GLY A 143 8.86 5.44 18.98
N TRP A 144 8.94 4.29 18.32
CA TRP A 144 7.91 3.76 17.43
C TRP A 144 6.82 3.05 18.23
N SER A 145 5.57 3.19 17.80
CA SER A 145 4.43 2.63 18.52
C SER A 145 4.29 1.13 18.28
N ALA A 146 4.26 0.35 19.37
CA ALA A 146 4.16 -1.12 19.29
C ALA A 146 2.74 -1.66 19.03
N TRP A 147 1.72 -0.82 19.20
CA TRP A 147 0.31 -1.20 19.00
C TRP A 147 -0.14 -1.12 17.53
N CYS A 148 0.61 -0.40 16.69
CA CYS A 148 0.26 -0.17 15.29
C CYS A 148 1.13 -1.02 14.37
N ILE A 149 0.54 -1.74 13.42
CA ILE A 149 1.30 -2.54 12.44
C ILE A 149 2.00 -1.68 11.37
N THR A 150 1.65 -0.40 11.30
CA THR A 150 2.27 0.63 10.47
C THR A 150 2.83 1.71 11.39
N GLU A 151 3.83 1.32 12.19
CA GLU A 151 4.47 2.15 13.21
C GLU A 151 5.10 3.43 12.63
N ASP A 152 5.47 3.35 11.35
CA ASP A 152 6.04 4.42 10.53
C ASP A 152 5.05 5.55 10.28
N ALA A 153 3.93 5.24 9.63
CA ALA A 153 2.87 6.19 9.34
C ALA A 153 2.28 6.80 10.62
N GLU A 154 2.21 6.00 11.69
CA GLU A 154 1.76 6.44 13.00
C GLU A 154 2.72 7.44 13.65
N LEU A 155 4.03 7.18 13.61
CA LEU A 155 5.05 8.12 14.05
C LEU A 155 4.96 9.44 13.27
N GLY A 156 4.83 9.37 11.94
CA GLY A 156 4.66 10.56 11.10
C GLY A 156 3.47 11.44 11.53
N LEU A 157 2.32 10.83 11.82
CA LEU A 157 1.16 11.59 12.32
C LEU A 157 1.42 12.23 13.69
N ARG A 158 2.09 11.53 14.61
CA ARG A 158 2.45 12.10 15.92
C ARG A 158 3.41 13.28 15.80
N VAL A 159 4.38 13.21 14.89
CA VAL A 159 5.28 14.32 14.55
C VAL A 159 4.49 15.56 14.12
N PHE A 160 3.58 15.42 13.17
CA PHE A 160 2.74 16.55 12.75
C PHE A 160 1.81 17.05 13.86
N ALA A 161 1.31 16.17 14.71
CA ALA A 161 0.44 16.56 15.83
C ALA A 161 1.17 17.40 16.89
N GLN A 162 2.50 17.37 16.92
CA GLN A 162 3.37 18.24 17.73
C GLN A 162 3.85 19.49 16.98
N GLY A 163 3.33 19.77 15.79
CA GLY A 163 3.67 20.98 15.02
C GLY A 163 5.02 20.92 14.30
N LEU A 164 5.69 19.76 14.36
CA LEU A 164 6.93 19.50 13.64
C LEU A 164 6.64 19.16 12.17
N GLN A 165 7.68 19.26 11.36
CA GLN A 165 7.60 19.13 9.91
C GLN A 165 8.37 17.93 9.39
N ALA A 166 8.03 17.55 8.17
CA ALA A 166 8.68 16.49 7.44
C ALA A 166 8.93 16.92 6.00
N SER A 167 10.09 16.55 5.47
CA SER A 167 10.48 16.80 4.09
C SER A 167 10.51 15.50 3.29
N TYR A 168 10.04 15.57 2.05
CA TYR A 168 10.09 14.46 1.11
C TYR A 168 10.76 14.86 -0.21
N THR A 169 11.67 14.00 -0.66
CA THR A 169 12.24 14.06 -2.02
C THR A 169 11.72 12.89 -2.85
N ALA A 170 11.51 13.11 -4.15
CA ALA A 170 11.20 12.04 -5.10
C ALA A 170 12.46 11.40 -5.72
N HIS A 171 13.66 11.85 -5.32
CA HIS A 171 14.92 11.26 -5.76
C HIS A 171 15.15 9.92 -5.04
N SER A 172 15.43 8.88 -5.82
CA SER A 172 15.69 7.54 -5.31
C SER A 172 17.14 7.42 -4.84
N TYR A 173 17.32 7.19 -3.54
CA TYR A 173 18.62 6.96 -2.91
C TYR A 173 18.85 5.51 -2.52
N GLY A 174 17.86 4.64 -2.70
CA GLY A 174 17.98 3.25 -2.28
C GLY A 174 16.90 2.39 -2.90
N ARG A 175 17.27 1.17 -3.26
CA ARG A 175 16.42 0.25 -4.01
C ARG A 175 16.29 -1.07 -3.27
N GLY A 176 15.06 -1.41 -2.87
CA GLY A 176 14.67 -2.68 -2.23
C GLY A 176 14.23 -3.75 -3.24
N LEU A 177 13.52 -4.76 -2.74
CA LEU A 177 12.96 -5.85 -3.55
C LEU A 177 11.43 -5.82 -3.57
N MET A 178 10.85 -6.08 -4.73
CA MET A 178 9.41 -6.23 -4.87
C MET A 178 8.88 -7.50 -4.21
N PRO A 179 7.56 -7.58 -3.93
CA PRO A 179 6.92 -8.87 -3.65
C PRO A 179 7.15 -9.85 -4.80
N ASP A 180 7.45 -11.11 -4.50
CA ASP A 180 7.69 -12.13 -5.53
C ASP A 180 6.40 -12.78 -6.03
N THR A 181 5.33 -12.75 -5.22
CA THR A 181 4.06 -13.38 -5.55
C THR A 181 2.87 -12.45 -5.33
N PHE A 182 1.75 -12.73 -5.99
CA PHE A 182 0.51 -11.99 -5.77
C PHE A 182 0.02 -12.12 -4.32
N SER A 183 0.16 -13.29 -3.69
CA SER A 183 -0.12 -13.48 -2.26
C SER A 183 0.68 -12.52 -1.38
N ASP A 184 1.97 -12.34 -1.67
CA ASP A 184 2.87 -11.45 -0.94
C ASP A 184 2.49 -9.98 -1.14
N PHE A 185 2.09 -9.61 -2.36
CA PHE A 185 1.57 -8.28 -2.68
C PHE A 185 0.27 -7.98 -1.93
N LYS A 186 -0.67 -8.94 -1.89
CA LYS A 186 -1.91 -8.86 -1.09
C LYS A 186 -1.62 -8.69 0.39
N LYS A 187 -0.75 -9.53 0.97
CA LYS A 187 -0.38 -9.45 2.40
C LYS A 187 0.21 -8.09 2.76
N GLN A 188 1.11 -7.57 1.94
CA GLN A 188 1.71 -6.27 2.18
C GLN A 188 0.65 -5.16 2.14
N ARG A 189 -0.20 -5.12 1.11
CA ARG A 189 -1.26 -4.11 1.00
C ARG A 189 -2.29 -4.23 2.12
N TYR A 190 -2.66 -5.45 2.50
CA TYR A 190 -3.56 -5.70 3.61
C TYR A 190 -3.04 -5.06 4.90
N ARG A 191 -1.76 -5.26 5.24
CA ARG A 191 -1.16 -4.65 6.45
C ARG A 191 -1.23 -3.13 6.42
N TRP A 192 -0.95 -2.52 5.27
CA TRP A 192 -1.02 -1.06 5.13
C TRP A 192 -2.44 -0.53 5.32
N ALA A 193 -3.43 -1.16 4.69
CA ALA A 193 -4.84 -0.77 4.81
C ALA A 193 -5.36 -0.96 6.24
N TYR A 194 -5.04 -2.08 6.86
CA TYR A 194 -5.40 -2.36 8.25
C TYR A 194 -4.79 -1.34 9.22
N GLY A 195 -3.47 -1.07 9.10
CA GLY A 195 -2.76 -0.10 9.94
C GLY A 195 -3.30 1.32 9.79
N ALA A 196 -3.70 1.74 8.58
CA ALA A 196 -4.35 3.04 8.39
C ALA A 196 -5.67 3.17 9.17
N VAL A 197 -6.49 2.12 9.23
CA VAL A 197 -7.72 2.15 10.05
C VAL A 197 -7.40 2.21 11.54
N GLN A 198 -6.38 1.48 11.99
CA GLN A 198 -5.90 1.58 13.38
C GLN A 198 -5.51 3.03 13.73
N ILE A 199 -4.76 3.70 12.85
CA ILE A 199 -4.34 5.10 13.06
C ILE A 199 -5.55 6.05 13.04
N LEU A 200 -6.46 5.91 12.06
CA LEU A 200 -7.69 6.72 11.98
C LEU A 200 -8.50 6.64 13.26
N ARG A 201 -8.76 5.43 13.75
CA ARG A 201 -9.58 5.21 14.94
C ARG A 201 -8.91 5.77 16.19
N ARG A 202 -7.61 5.49 16.38
CA ARG A 202 -6.87 5.93 17.56
C ARG A 202 -6.70 7.45 17.63
N HIS A 203 -6.50 8.10 16.49
CA HIS A 203 -6.24 9.54 16.40
C HIS A 203 -7.45 10.33 15.86
N ALA A 204 -8.65 9.74 15.85
CA ALA A 204 -9.87 10.34 15.31
C ALA A 204 -10.15 11.72 15.91
N GLY A 205 -10.00 11.89 17.23
CA GLY A 205 -10.20 13.17 17.89
C GLY A 205 -9.27 14.27 17.38
N LYS A 206 -7.98 13.96 17.15
CA LYS A 206 -7.01 14.92 16.59
C LYS A 206 -7.30 15.22 15.11
N LEU A 207 -7.61 14.20 14.33
CA LEU A 207 -7.89 14.31 12.90
C LEU A 207 -9.17 15.07 12.60
N LEU A 208 -10.22 14.88 13.41
CA LEU A 208 -11.51 15.57 13.30
C LEU A 208 -11.51 16.93 14.02
N GLY A 209 -10.46 17.26 14.75
CA GLY A 209 -10.35 18.53 15.47
C GLY A 209 -11.11 18.59 16.80
N PHE A 210 -11.56 17.45 17.31
CA PHE A 210 -12.20 17.33 18.63
C PHE A 210 -11.19 17.21 19.79
N SER A 211 -9.91 17.07 19.50
CA SER A 211 -8.83 17.00 20.50
C SER A 211 -7.70 17.97 20.17
N ALA A 212 -7.07 18.52 21.21
CA ALA A 212 -5.92 19.41 21.07
C ALA A 212 -4.79 18.74 20.28
N SER A 213 -4.34 19.41 19.23
CA SER A 213 -3.18 19.04 18.41
C SER A 213 -2.76 20.24 17.58
N GLN A 214 -1.52 20.22 17.09
CA GLN A 214 -0.99 21.24 16.18
C GLN A 214 -1.20 20.87 14.70
N LEU A 215 -2.07 19.89 14.41
CA LEU A 215 -2.38 19.50 13.04
C LEU A 215 -3.08 20.63 12.29
N THR A 216 -2.52 21.01 11.15
CA THR A 216 -3.14 21.99 10.24
C THR A 216 -4.35 21.39 9.52
N PRO A 217 -5.29 22.21 9.02
CA PRO A 217 -6.38 21.73 8.18
C PRO A 217 -5.91 20.96 6.94
N GLY A 218 -4.78 21.37 6.35
CA GLY A 218 -4.17 20.70 5.21
C GLY A 218 -3.67 19.28 5.56
N GLN A 219 -3.04 19.12 6.72
CA GLN A 219 -2.63 17.82 7.22
C GLN A 219 -3.82 16.91 7.50
N ARG A 220 -4.83 17.41 8.24
CA ARG A 220 -6.07 16.65 8.51
C ARG A 220 -6.72 16.17 7.21
N TYR A 221 -6.85 17.06 6.23
CA TYR A 221 -7.35 16.70 4.91
C TYR A 221 -6.55 15.56 4.27
N HIS A 222 -5.22 15.64 4.21
CA HIS A 222 -4.43 14.60 3.55
C HIS A 222 -4.49 13.26 4.28
N PHE A 223 -4.47 13.22 5.61
CA PHE A 223 -4.62 11.96 6.36
C PHE A 223 -6.00 11.34 6.16
N ILE A 224 -7.08 12.12 6.25
CA ILE A 224 -8.44 11.62 6.04
C ILE A 224 -8.67 11.26 4.57
N ALA A 225 -8.54 12.23 3.67
CA ALA A 225 -8.82 12.07 2.25
C ALA A 225 -7.88 11.09 1.55
N GLY A 226 -6.65 10.93 2.04
CA GLY A 226 -5.71 9.96 1.51
C GLY A 226 -6.06 8.51 1.84
N TRP A 227 -6.89 8.27 2.87
CA TRP A 227 -7.34 6.94 3.27
C TRP A 227 -8.81 6.65 2.89
N LEU A 228 -9.60 7.69 2.57
CA LEU A 228 -10.94 7.53 2.02
C LEU A 228 -11.04 6.56 0.83
N PRO A 229 -10.09 6.50 -0.13
CA PRO A 229 -10.16 5.52 -1.21
C PRO A 229 -10.20 4.08 -0.72
N TRP A 230 -9.43 3.74 0.33
CA TRP A 230 -9.47 2.40 0.91
C TRP A 230 -10.79 2.13 1.63
N ILE A 231 -11.32 3.11 2.38
CA ILE A 231 -12.65 3.00 3.00
C ILE A 231 -13.73 2.78 1.94
N ALA A 232 -13.64 3.48 0.80
CA ALA A 232 -14.53 3.29 -0.32
C ALA A 232 -14.42 1.87 -0.92
N ASP A 233 -13.22 1.29 -1.00
CA ASP A 233 -13.05 -0.12 -1.38
C ASP A 233 -13.76 -1.06 -0.37
N GLY A 234 -13.70 -0.76 0.93
CA GLY A 234 -14.46 -1.47 1.97
C GLY A 234 -15.98 -1.43 1.74
N ALA A 235 -16.52 -0.23 1.49
CA ALA A 235 -17.93 -0.05 1.15
C ALA A 235 -18.30 -0.74 -0.18
N ASN A 236 -17.38 -0.78 -1.15
CA ASN A 236 -17.59 -1.41 -2.44
C ASN A 236 -17.83 -2.93 -2.34
N LEU A 237 -17.26 -3.59 -1.33
CA LEU A 237 -17.53 -5.01 -1.07
C LEU A 237 -18.99 -5.23 -0.62
N LEU A 238 -19.51 -4.37 0.27
CA LEU A 238 -20.92 -4.40 0.66
C LEU A 238 -21.84 -4.14 -0.55
N PHE A 239 -21.48 -3.13 -1.36
CA PHE A 239 -22.21 -2.81 -2.57
C PHE A 239 -22.22 -3.99 -3.56
N THR A 240 -21.10 -4.70 -3.72
CA THR A 240 -21.03 -5.90 -4.57
C THR A 240 -21.97 -6.99 -4.08
N ALA A 241 -21.98 -7.28 -2.78
CA ALA A 241 -22.89 -8.25 -2.19
C ALA A 241 -24.35 -7.84 -2.41
N ALA A 242 -24.68 -6.57 -2.16
CA ALA A 242 -26.02 -6.03 -2.39
C ALA A 242 -26.42 -6.11 -3.87
N ALA A 243 -25.52 -5.81 -4.80
CA ALA A 243 -25.77 -5.87 -6.24
C ALA A 243 -26.04 -7.31 -6.71
N ILE A 244 -25.30 -8.30 -6.19
CA ILE A 244 -25.55 -9.72 -6.48
C ILE A 244 -26.91 -10.15 -5.93
N CYS A 245 -27.23 -9.80 -4.66
CA CYS A 245 -28.51 -10.13 -4.05
C CYS A 245 -29.69 -9.48 -4.78
N TRP A 246 -29.57 -8.21 -5.17
CA TRP A 246 -30.60 -7.49 -5.91
C TRP A 246 -30.81 -8.10 -7.29
N SER A 247 -29.72 -8.42 -7.99
CA SER A 247 -29.78 -9.09 -9.30
C SER A 247 -30.43 -10.47 -9.18
N LEU A 248 -30.17 -11.21 -8.10
CA LEU A 248 -30.85 -12.48 -7.83
C LEU A 248 -32.35 -12.28 -7.57
N GLY A 249 -32.73 -11.22 -6.85
CA GLY A 249 -34.13 -10.82 -6.67
C GLY A 249 -34.83 -10.57 -8.01
N MET A 250 -34.21 -9.79 -8.89
CA MET A 250 -34.69 -9.55 -10.26
C MET A 250 -34.77 -10.85 -11.08
N ILE A 251 -33.91 -11.83 -10.83
CA ILE A 251 -33.91 -13.13 -11.51
C ILE A 251 -35.03 -14.05 -11.03
N LEU A 252 -35.23 -14.13 -9.71
CA LEU A 252 -36.16 -15.08 -9.10
C LEU A 252 -37.58 -14.53 -8.98
N ALA A 253 -37.72 -13.22 -8.83
CA ALA A 253 -38.99 -12.52 -8.63
C ALA A 253 -39.02 -11.21 -9.45
N PRO A 254 -39.01 -11.30 -10.80
CA PRO A 254 -38.92 -10.13 -11.69
C PRO A 254 -40.10 -9.16 -11.59
N VAL A 255 -41.22 -9.58 -10.98
CA VAL A 255 -42.40 -8.71 -10.75
C VAL A 255 -42.23 -7.87 -9.48
N ASP A 256 -41.47 -8.36 -8.50
CA ASP A 256 -41.28 -7.72 -7.20
C ASP A 256 -40.01 -6.85 -7.14
N PHE A 257 -39.05 -7.10 -8.05
CA PHE A 257 -37.75 -6.43 -8.07
C PHE A 257 -37.52 -5.73 -9.40
N ASP A 258 -37.64 -4.41 -9.38
CA ASP A 258 -37.29 -3.56 -10.51
C ASP A 258 -35.77 -3.34 -10.63
N PRO A 259 -35.25 -3.12 -11.86
CA PRO A 259 -33.90 -2.62 -12.05
C PRO A 259 -33.69 -1.30 -11.30
N PRO A 260 -32.52 -1.08 -10.68
CA PRO A 260 -32.22 0.20 -10.04
C PRO A 260 -32.31 1.35 -11.05
N PRO A 261 -32.94 2.49 -10.68
CA PRO A 261 -33.12 3.63 -11.58
C PRO A 261 -31.81 4.07 -12.23
N LEU A 262 -31.87 4.41 -13.52
CA LEU A 262 -30.74 4.85 -14.34
C LEU A 262 -29.88 5.90 -13.64
N VAL A 263 -30.50 6.90 -13.01
CA VAL A 263 -29.80 8.00 -12.33
C VAL A 263 -28.89 7.49 -11.21
N ILE A 264 -29.33 6.46 -10.47
CA ILE A 264 -28.55 5.85 -9.38
C ILE A 264 -27.38 5.05 -9.97
N SER A 265 -27.61 4.32 -11.06
CA SER A 265 -26.60 3.48 -11.71
C SER A 265 -25.56 4.30 -12.51
N LEU A 266 -25.92 5.48 -13.03
CA LEU A 266 -25.01 6.35 -13.78
C LEU A 266 -23.95 7.02 -12.90
N LEU A 267 -24.26 7.32 -11.64
CA LEU A 267 -23.32 7.96 -10.71
C LEU A 267 -22.02 7.16 -10.50
N PRO A 268 -22.05 5.88 -10.06
CA PRO A 268 -20.84 5.07 -9.89
C PRO A 268 -20.09 4.85 -11.21
N LEU A 269 -20.79 4.70 -12.34
CA LEU A 269 -20.16 4.62 -13.66
C LEU A 269 -19.41 5.90 -14.02
N SER A 270 -20.01 7.06 -13.76
CA SER A 270 -19.39 8.37 -14.00
C SER A 270 -18.15 8.57 -13.14
N LEU A 271 -18.21 8.17 -11.87
CA LEU A 271 -17.07 8.21 -10.94
C LEU A 271 -15.96 7.25 -11.37
N PHE A 272 -16.30 6.06 -11.87
CA PHE A 272 -15.34 5.10 -12.41
C PHE A 272 -14.62 5.65 -13.64
N ILE A 273 -15.36 6.23 -14.60
CA ILE A 273 -14.79 6.85 -15.79
C ILE A 273 -13.87 8.01 -15.39
N PHE A 274 -14.32 8.88 -14.50
CA PHE A 274 -13.51 10.00 -14.00
C PHE A 274 -12.23 9.52 -13.31
N LYS A 275 -12.31 8.51 -12.43
CA LYS A 275 -11.15 7.92 -11.74
C LYS A 275 -10.16 7.32 -12.75
N SER A 276 -10.66 6.64 -13.77
CA SER A 276 -9.85 6.03 -14.82
C SER A 276 -9.16 7.09 -15.70
N ALA A 277 -9.89 8.11 -16.13
CA ALA A 277 -9.34 9.23 -16.89
C ALA A 277 -8.28 10.00 -16.09
N LYS A 278 -8.55 10.26 -14.79
CA LYS A 278 -7.59 10.88 -13.87
C LYS A 278 -6.33 10.03 -13.73
N LEU A 279 -6.45 8.72 -13.53
CA LEU A 279 -5.32 7.80 -13.43
C LEU A 279 -4.46 7.88 -14.70
N ILE A 280 -5.09 7.77 -15.87
CA ILE A 280 -4.40 7.83 -17.15
C ILE A 280 -3.66 9.16 -17.31
N TYR A 281 -4.34 10.29 -17.11
CA TYR A 281 -3.75 11.61 -17.22
C TYR A 281 -2.53 11.78 -16.31
N LEU A 282 -2.69 11.45 -15.03
CA LEU A 282 -1.66 11.59 -14.01
C LEU A 282 -0.44 10.70 -14.28
N TYR A 283 -0.65 9.46 -14.70
CA TYR A 283 0.45 8.55 -15.01
C TYR A 283 1.22 8.97 -16.26
N ARG A 284 0.52 9.43 -17.30
CA ARG A 284 1.14 9.89 -18.55
C ARG A 284 1.93 11.18 -18.34
N TYR A 285 1.41 12.11 -17.53
CA TYR A 285 2.00 13.44 -17.38
C TYR A 285 2.98 13.57 -16.21
N ARG A 286 2.63 13.05 -15.02
CA ARG A 286 3.45 13.20 -13.80
C ARG A 286 4.45 12.07 -13.61
N VAL A 287 4.05 10.82 -13.85
CA VAL A 287 4.95 9.66 -13.73
C VAL A 287 5.78 9.44 -15.02
N ARG A 288 5.29 9.96 -16.15
CA ARG A 288 5.83 9.72 -17.50
C ARG A 288 5.82 8.23 -17.88
N ALA A 289 4.85 7.49 -17.35
CA ALA A 289 4.61 6.08 -17.67
C ALA A 289 4.06 5.95 -19.10
N SER A 290 4.48 4.93 -19.85
CA SER A 290 3.88 4.55 -21.13
C SER A 290 2.45 4.05 -20.96
N SER A 291 1.67 3.97 -22.05
CA SER A 291 0.30 3.45 -22.00
C SER A 291 0.22 2.03 -21.41
N ARG A 292 1.21 1.17 -21.72
CA ARG A 292 1.31 -0.19 -21.17
C ARG A 292 1.52 -0.16 -19.65
N GLN A 293 2.43 0.68 -19.17
CA GLN A 293 2.68 0.87 -17.74
C GLN A 293 1.47 1.46 -17.01
N THR A 294 0.75 2.40 -17.62
CA THR A 294 -0.48 2.96 -17.05
C THR A 294 -1.56 1.89 -16.88
N ILE A 295 -1.79 1.05 -17.89
CA ILE A 295 -2.76 -0.05 -17.81
C ILE A 295 -2.31 -1.08 -16.76
N ALA A 296 -1.04 -1.44 -16.77
CA ALA A 296 -0.44 -2.36 -15.81
C ALA A 296 -0.60 -1.88 -14.36
N ALA A 297 -0.34 -0.60 -14.10
CA ALA A 297 -0.54 0.03 -12.80
C ALA A 297 -2.02 0.04 -12.39
N GLY A 298 -2.91 0.37 -13.31
CA GLY A 298 -4.36 0.33 -13.07
C GLY A 298 -4.85 -1.07 -12.71
N MET A 299 -4.43 -2.08 -13.47
CA MET A 299 -4.76 -3.49 -13.21
C MET A 299 -4.19 -3.96 -11.86
N ALA A 300 -2.91 -3.70 -11.57
CA ALA A 300 -2.30 -4.06 -10.30
C ALA A 300 -2.97 -3.37 -9.10
N GLY A 301 -3.38 -2.11 -9.25
CA GLY A 301 -4.13 -1.38 -8.22
C GLY A 301 -5.54 -1.94 -8.01
N LEU A 302 -6.28 -2.19 -9.09
CA LEU A 302 -7.62 -2.78 -9.05
C LEU A 302 -7.61 -4.20 -8.47
N ALA A 303 -6.59 -4.99 -8.79
CA ALA A 303 -6.39 -6.35 -8.28
C ALA A 303 -6.33 -6.44 -6.75
N LEU A 304 -5.93 -5.36 -6.09
CA LEU A 304 -5.85 -5.29 -4.63
C LEU A 304 -7.15 -4.85 -3.97
N GLY A 305 -8.16 -4.42 -4.73
CA GLY A 305 -9.40 -3.84 -4.22
C GLY A 305 -10.06 -4.72 -3.16
N HIS A 306 -10.35 -5.99 -3.48
CA HIS A 306 -10.96 -6.93 -2.53
C HIS A 306 -10.11 -7.15 -1.27
N THR A 307 -8.79 -7.18 -1.41
CA THR A 307 -7.87 -7.34 -0.27
C THR A 307 -7.90 -6.13 0.65
N ILE A 308 -7.92 -4.93 0.08
CA ILE A 308 -8.08 -3.68 0.81
C ILE A 308 -9.44 -3.66 1.50
N SER A 309 -10.52 -4.04 0.79
CA SER A 309 -11.87 -4.12 1.37
C SER A 309 -11.89 -4.97 2.64
N LYS A 310 -11.32 -6.18 2.59
CA LYS A 310 -11.23 -7.06 3.76
C LYS A 310 -10.43 -6.43 4.90
N ALA A 311 -9.27 -5.84 4.60
CA ALA A 311 -8.43 -5.16 5.60
C ALA A 311 -9.16 -4.01 6.30
N ILE A 312 -9.97 -3.26 5.56
CA ILE A 312 -10.78 -2.17 6.11
C ILE A 312 -11.88 -2.70 7.02
N MET A 313 -12.63 -3.71 6.57
CA MET A 313 -13.67 -4.35 7.38
C MET A 313 -13.07 -4.88 8.68
N ASP A 314 -12.00 -5.66 8.57
CA ASP A 314 -11.27 -6.19 9.70
C ASP A 314 -10.77 -5.08 10.64
N GLY A 315 -10.23 -3.98 10.10
CA GLY A 315 -9.72 -2.85 10.89
C GLY A 315 -10.78 -2.12 11.72
N PHE A 316 -12.05 -2.15 11.31
CA PHE A 316 -13.14 -1.58 12.10
C PHE A 316 -13.59 -2.49 13.24
N PHE A 317 -13.57 -3.81 13.04
CA PHE A 317 -14.09 -4.79 14.00
C PHE A 317 -13.02 -5.44 14.89
N THR A 318 -11.74 -5.39 14.49
CA THR A 318 -10.63 -5.98 15.24
C THR A 318 -9.64 -4.92 15.70
N THR A 319 -8.89 -5.23 16.76
CA THR A 319 -7.89 -4.35 17.38
C THR A 319 -6.47 -4.86 17.19
N ASP A 320 -6.31 -6.18 17.10
CA ASP A 320 -5.03 -6.88 17.01
C ASP A 320 -5.12 -8.02 15.99
N LYS A 321 -4.22 -8.02 15.02
CA LYS A 321 -3.96 -9.19 14.16
C LYS A 321 -2.47 -9.51 14.17
N PRO A 322 -2.09 -10.80 14.22
CA PRO A 322 -0.70 -11.20 14.18
C PRO A 322 -0.05 -10.76 12.85
N PHE A 323 1.21 -10.33 12.93
CA PHE A 323 1.99 -9.95 11.77
C PHE A 323 2.42 -11.21 11.01
N PHE A 324 1.99 -11.33 9.76
CA PHE A 324 2.49 -12.35 8.85
C PHE A 324 3.60 -11.79 7.99
N ARG A 325 4.74 -12.49 7.98
CA ARG A 325 5.89 -12.13 7.15
C ARG A 325 5.54 -12.25 5.67
N THR A 326 6.19 -11.39 4.89
CA THR A 326 6.18 -11.46 3.43
C THR A 326 7.54 -11.98 3.00
N PRO A 327 7.68 -13.29 2.66
CA PRO A 327 8.95 -13.84 2.21
C PRO A 327 9.48 -13.07 0.99
N LYS A 328 10.79 -12.92 0.91
CA LYS A 328 11.50 -12.41 -0.26
C LYS A 328 12.35 -13.55 -0.82
N ARG A 329 12.41 -13.67 -2.16
CA ARG A 329 12.92 -14.81 -2.93
C ARG A 329 12.06 -16.08 -2.78
N ALA A 330 10.74 -15.94 -2.75
CA ALA A 330 9.86 -17.11 -2.79
C ALA A 330 9.95 -17.80 -4.17
N HIS A 331 9.98 -19.13 -4.19
CA HIS A 331 9.85 -19.89 -5.44
C HIS A 331 8.51 -19.58 -6.10
N SER A 332 8.52 -19.47 -7.43
CA SER A 332 7.30 -19.30 -8.23
C SER A 332 6.31 -20.40 -7.91
N GLN A 333 5.09 -20.00 -7.57
CA GLN A 333 4.06 -20.95 -7.16
C GLN A 333 3.46 -21.65 -8.39
N ALA A 334 3.11 -22.93 -8.24
CA ALA A 334 2.40 -23.67 -9.29
C ALA A 334 1.06 -23.00 -9.64
N TRP A 335 0.63 -23.10 -10.90
CA TRP A 335 -0.61 -22.52 -11.44
C TRP A 335 -1.85 -22.72 -10.56
N LEU A 336 -2.00 -23.91 -9.96
CA LEU A 336 -3.11 -24.24 -9.05
C LEU A 336 -3.15 -23.35 -7.81
N LYS A 337 -1.98 -22.93 -7.31
CA LYS A 337 -1.88 -22.07 -6.13
C LYS A 337 -2.20 -20.60 -6.47
N ALA A 338 -1.90 -20.14 -7.68
CA ALA A 338 -2.31 -18.80 -8.14
C ALA A 338 -3.84 -18.66 -8.26
N ILE A 339 -4.53 -19.71 -8.72
CA ILE A 339 -6.00 -19.76 -8.71
C ILE A 339 -6.52 -19.75 -7.27
N SER A 340 -5.88 -20.50 -6.36
CA SER A 340 -6.23 -20.46 -4.94
C SER A 340 -6.03 -19.07 -4.31
N ASP A 341 -4.96 -18.36 -4.66
CA ASP A 341 -4.64 -17.02 -4.14
C ASP A 341 -5.66 -15.95 -4.56
N SER A 342 -6.43 -16.19 -5.63
CA SER A 342 -7.47 -15.30 -6.16
C SER A 342 -8.87 -15.93 -6.14
N ARG A 343 -9.08 -16.98 -5.34
CA ARG A 343 -10.33 -17.77 -5.34
C ARG A 343 -11.57 -16.94 -5.02
N GLU A 344 -11.52 -16.11 -3.97
CA GLU A 344 -12.66 -15.29 -3.57
C GLU A 344 -13.00 -14.28 -4.67
N GLU A 345 -11.97 -13.65 -5.25
CA GLU A 345 -12.14 -12.72 -6.36
C GLU A 345 -12.71 -13.42 -7.60
N ALA A 346 -12.22 -14.62 -7.95
CA ALA A 346 -12.75 -15.40 -9.06
C ALA A 346 -14.24 -15.75 -8.87
N LEU A 347 -14.65 -16.14 -7.65
CA LEU A 347 -16.05 -16.43 -7.35
C LEU A 347 -16.95 -15.20 -7.46
N LEU A 348 -16.50 -14.03 -6.95
CA LEU A 348 -17.25 -12.79 -7.06
C LEU A 348 -17.35 -12.30 -8.51
N MET A 349 -16.27 -12.44 -9.29
CA MET A 349 -16.27 -12.16 -10.72
C MET A 349 -17.31 -13.02 -11.45
N LEU A 350 -17.28 -14.34 -11.22
CA LEU A 350 -18.22 -15.27 -11.86
C LEU A 350 -19.67 -15.00 -11.43
N ALA A 351 -19.91 -14.70 -10.16
CA ALA A 351 -21.25 -14.35 -9.68
C ALA A 351 -21.82 -13.11 -10.39
N LEU A 352 -21.00 -12.06 -10.54
CA LEU A 352 -21.39 -10.84 -11.26
C LEU A 352 -21.64 -11.12 -12.75
N TRP A 353 -20.80 -11.91 -13.40
CA TRP A 353 -20.97 -12.27 -14.81
C TRP A 353 -22.19 -13.15 -15.06
N LEU A 354 -22.45 -14.12 -14.18
CA LEU A 354 -23.63 -14.97 -14.26
C LEU A 354 -24.91 -14.17 -14.02
N ALA A 355 -24.90 -13.25 -13.04
CA ALA A 355 -26.02 -12.34 -12.81
C ALA A 355 -26.28 -11.46 -14.05
N ALA A 356 -25.24 -10.85 -14.62
CA ALA A 356 -25.35 -10.06 -15.85
C ALA A 356 -25.90 -10.91 -17.02
N ALA A 357 -25.38 -12.11 -17.24
CA ALA A 357 -25.81 -12.99 -18.33
C ALA A 357 -27.26 -13.48 -18.15
N ALA A 358 -27.68 -13.79 -16.92
CA ALA A 358 -29.06 -14.19 -16.62
C ALA A 358 -30.04 -13.03 -16.84
N LEU A 359 -29.66 -11.82 -16.42
CA LEU A 359 -30.47 -10.62 -16.66
C LEU A 359 -30.60 -10.28 -18.14
N MET A 360 -29.56 -10.50 -18.95
CA MET A 360 -29.63 -10.33 -20.41
C MET A 360 -30.62 -11.28 -21.10
N GLN A 361 -30.95 -12.42 -20.47
CA GLN A 361 -31.93 -13.37 -21.02
C GLN A 361 -33.37 -12.99 -20.67
N GLN A 362 -33.58 -12.08 -19.73
CA GLN A 362 -34.90 -11.52 -19.48
C GLN A 362 -35.21 -10.52 -20.60
N ASN A 363 -36.17 -10.84 -21.47
CA ASN A 363 -36.58 -10.04 -22.63
C ASN A 363 -37.25 -8.70 -22.22
N VAL A 364 -36.56 -7.87 -21.45
CA VAL A 364 -37.02 -6.57 -20.95
C VAL A 364 -36.12 -5.49 -21.54
N ASP A 365 -36.58 -4.83 -22.60
CA ASP A 365 -35.90 -3.68 -23.20
C ASP A 365 -36.10 -2.43 -22.33
N SER A 366 -35.42 -2.39 -21.19
CA SER A 366 -35.37 -1.27 -20.25
C SER A 366 -33.97 -0.63 -20.25
N PRO A 367 -33.84 0.70 -20.44
CA PRO A 367 -32.57 1.39 -20.25
C PRO A 367 -31.97 1.19 -18.85
N ASP A 368 -32.81 1.07 -17.82
CA ASP A 368 -32.37 0.83 -16.44
C ASP A 368 -31.69 -0.54 -16.31
N LEU A 369 -32.29 -1.58 -16.91
CA LEU A 369 -31.72 -2.93 -16.92
C LEU A 369 -30.38 -2.98 -17.66
N LEU A 370 -30.29 -2.34 -18.82
CA LEU A 370 -29.06 -2.30 -19.62
C LEU A 370 -27.92 -1.63 -18.84
N VAL A 371 -28.20 -0.49 -18.19
CA VAL A 371 -27.17 0.21 -17.41
C VAL A 371 -26.81 -0.55 -16.13
N TRP A 372 -27.76 -1.24 -15.51
CA TRP A 372 -27.46 -2.15 -14.40
C TRP A 372 -26.54 -3.29 -14.82
N ILE A 373 -26.78 -3.92 -15.98
CA ILE A 373 -25.88 -4.96 -16.54
C ILE A 373 -24.48 -4.40 -16.77
N VAL A 374 -24.36 -3.22 -17.37
CA VAL A 374 -23.06 -2.54 -17.57
C VAL A 374 -22.37 -2.28 -16.23
N LEU A 375 -23.14 -1.85 -15.21
CA LEU A 375 -22.62 -1.65 -13.86
C LEU A 375 -22.09 -2.96 -13.26
N LEU A 376 -22.79 -4.09 -13.37
CA LEU A 376 -22.30 -5.39 -12.90
C LEU A 376 -20.98 -5.79 -13.58
N LEU A 377 -20.84 -5.53 -14.89
CA LEU A 377 -19.61 -5.78 -15.63
C LEU A 377 -18.46 -4.87 -15.19
N VAL A 378 -18.71 -3.57 -14.99
CA VAL A 378 -17.71 -2.63 -14.44
C VAL A 378 -17.32 -3.02 -13.02
N GLN A 379 -18.29 -3.41 -12.20
CA GLN A 379 -18.09 -3.90 -10.83
C GLN A 379 -17.22 -5.17 -10.78
N SER A 380 -17.21 -5.97 -11.86
CA SER A 380 -16.38 -7.17 -11.96
C SER A 380 -14.89 -6.89 -12.21
N LEU A 381 -14.52 -5.68 -12.65
CA LEU A 381 -13.15 -5.34 -13.09
C LEU A 381 -12.07 -5.48 -12.01
N PRO A 382 -12.29 -5.10 -10.72
CA PRO A 382 -11.33 -5.36 -9.66
C PRO A 382 -11.04 -6.86 -9.48
N TYR A 383 -12.09 -7.67 -9.55
CA TYR A 383 -12.00 -9.12 -9.39
C TYR A 383 -11.32 -9.80 -10.59
N LEU A 384 -11.67 -9.39 -11.81
CA LEU A 384 -10.99 -9.82 -13.03
C LEU A 384 -9.51 -9.44 -12.99
N SER A 385 -9.21 -8.21 -12.56
CA SER A 385 -7.82 -7.75 -12.42
C SER A 385 -7.04 -8.61 -11.42
N ALA A 386 -7.65 -9.02 -10.30
CA ALA A 386 -7.03 -9.91 -9.34
C ALA A 386 -6.69 -11.28 -9.93
N VAL A 387 -7.60 -11.87 -10.72
CA VAL A 387 -7.35 -13.14 -11.42
C VAL A 387 -6.23 -12.99 -12.44
N ILE A 388 -6.25 -11.92 -13.26
CA ILE A 388 -5.20 -11.66 -14.26
C ILE A 388 -3.84 -11.49 -13.57
N VAL A 389 -3.75 -10.67 -12.53
CA VAL A 389 -2.48 -10.43 -11.81
C VAL A 389 -1.98 -11.69 -11.12
N ALA A 390 -2.87 -12.52 -10.56
CA ALA A 390 -2.51 -13.81 -10.01
C ALA A 390 -1.91 -14.74 -11.06
N LEU A 391 -2.53 -14.82 -12.25
CA LEU A 391 -2.01 -15.62 -13.37
C LEU A 391 -0.65 -15.11 -13.86
N VAL A 392 -0.48 -13.79 -14.01
CA VAL A 392 0.81 -13.18 -14.38
C VAL A 392 1.87 -13.49 -13.32
N SER A 393 1.52 -13.44 -12.03
CA SER A 393 2.41 -13.81 -10.93
C SER A 393 2.83 -15.28 -10.95
N ALA A 394 1.98 -16.18 -11.43
CA ALA A 394 2.28 -17.61 -11.57
C ALA A 394 3.20 -17.93 -12.77
N MET A 395 3.44 -16.96 -13.66
CA MET A 395 4.24 -17.11 -14.86
C MET A 395 5.53 -16.27 -14.78
N PRO A 396 6.53 -16.69 -13.98
CA PRO A 396 7.78 -15.94 -13.81
C PRO A 396 8.56 -15.75 -15.12
N GLN A 397 8.32 -16.59 -16.13
CA GLN A 397 8.92 -16.50 -17.46
C GLN A 397 8.40 -15.34 -18.31
N LEU A 398 7.27 -14.71 -17.93
CA LEU A 398 6.76 -13.56 -18.66
C LEU A 398 7.73 -12.37 -18.52
N PRO A 399 8.28 -11.87 -19.64
CA PRO A 399 9.31 -10.85 -19.57
C PRO A 399 8.73 -9.50 -19.13
N ALA A 400 9.46 -8.77 -18.29
CA ALA A 400 9.13 -7.40 -17.88
C ALA A 400 8.92 -6.45 -19.09
N GLY A 401 9.52 -6.78 -20.25
CA GLY A 401 9.33 -6.05 -21.50
C GLY A 401 7.87 -5.94 -21.98
N LEU A 402 6.97 -6.82 -21.53
CA LEU A 402 5.53 -6.72 -21.82
C LEU A 402 4.91 -5.46 -21.21
N ILE A 403 5.34 -5.10 -20.00
CA ILE A 403 4.94 -3.87 -19.33
C ILE A 403 5.76 -2.69 -19.87
N GLY A 404 7.01 -2.95 -20.22
CA GLY A 404 7.98 -1.98 -20.75
C GLY A 404 8.90 -1.45 -19.65
N ARG A 405 10.13 -1.09 -20.02
CA ARG A 405 11.09 -0.51 -19.07
C ARG A 405 10.74 0.94 -18.79
N LEU A 406 10.63 1.30 -17.50
CA LEU A 406 10.52 2.68 -17.09
C LEU A 406 11.87 3.35 -17.32
N LYS A 407 11.93 4.34 -18.20
CA LYS A 407 13.12 5.21 -18.28
C LYS A 407 13.13 6.01 -16.98
N LEU A 408 14.13 5.79 -16.12
CA LEU A 408 14.38 6.69 -15.00
C LEU A 408 14.54 8.11 -15.56
N PRO A 409 13.95 9.14 -14.93
CA PRO A 409 14.30 10.50 -15.29
C PRO A 409 15.81 10.64 -15.18
N LYS A 410 16.45 11.18 -16.23
CA LYS A 410 17.84 11.62 -16.10
C LYS A 410 17.89 12.66 -14.97
N PRO A 411 18.92 12.59 -14.11
CA PRO A 411 19.06 13.49 -12.96
C PRO A 411 18.99 14.96 -13.36
#